data_AF-A0A2V5R3M5-F1
#
_entry.id   AF-A0A2V5R3M5-F1
#
_cell.length_a   1.000
_cell.length_b   1.000
_cell.length_c   1.000
_cell.angle_alpha   90.00
_cell.angle_beta   90.00
_cell.angle_gamma   90.00
#
_symmetry.space_group_name_H-M   'P 1'
#
loop_
_entity.id
_entity.type
_entity.pdbx_description
1 polymer ?
#
loop_
_entity_poly.entity_id
_entity_poly.type
_entity_poly.pdbx_seq_one_letter_code
_entity_poly.pdbx_strand_id
1 'polypeptide(L)'
;MLAFYFSTNATLHDMDYTSRIASALLRGELGLRETPPDWLNEMIPQGGRYYSAFPLGAVLSMVPVALLQKTELIHDFPGRALAAAIAGLCVHFFFNLSALEGGSLARRILLALFPIFGTWTWCNLGFGGAWQIALGLALLGQAAALYFTVARPSPLIAGAFFTLAFGNRTELLVTLPLYVYLLWRHSEGRSPVIWKNLNRALRENTPMLIRFLTLPATLALLTAAYNFARFHSIFDFGYIHIPGVREEPWYEHGLFSIHAIPWNIYTMLFQGFESIAYFPYIRPDAFGCSIILASPFLYLLFRQGGRYKVAAWAAIALLTLVLWLHGNPGSWQFSYRYAMILIPWMFLLLAGNGPAKISVPELSLFAVSVAINAIATRQFLWTDQIQP
;
A
#
# COMPACT_ATOMS: atom_id res chain seq x y z
N MET A 1 7.93 -14.61 -6.40
CA MET A 1 8.18 -13.87 -7.65
C MET A 1 7.65 -14.63 -8.86
N LEU A 2 8.26 -15.75 -9.29
CA LEU A 2 7.83 -16.47 -10.52
C LEU A 2 6.35 -16.88 -10.51
N ALA A 3 5.87 -17.50 -9.41
CA ALA A 3 4.46 -17.87 -9.29
C ALA A 3 3.50 -16.67 -9.43
N PHE A 4 3.88 -15.51 -8.90
CA PHE A 4 3.10 -14.28 -9.04
C PHE A 4 3.15 -13.76 -10.49
N TYR A 5 4.34 -13.72 -11.08
CA TYR A 5 4.55 -13.28 -12.46
C TYR A 5 3.67 -14.07 -13.43
N PHE A 6 3.70 -15.40 -13.37
CA PHE A 6 2.95 -16.25 -14.30
C PHE A 6 1.45 -16.34 -13.99
N SER A 7 1.00 -15.99 -12.79
CA SER A 7 -0.44 -15.97 -12.44
C SER A 7 -1.14 -14.65 -12.74
N THR A 8 -0.40 -13.59 -13.08
CA THR A 8 -0.95 -12.25 -13.32
C THR A 8 -0.71 -11.80 -14.76
N ASN A 9 -1.52 -10.86 -15.23
CA ASN A 9 -1.38 -10.22 -16.52
C ASN A 9 -1.61 -8.71 -16.33
N ALA A 10 -0.64 -7.89 -16.74
CA ALA A 10 -0.63 -6.46 -16.43
C ALA A 10 -1.53 -5.68 -17.40
N THR A 11 -2.83 -5.83 -17.25
CA THR A 11 -3.84 -5.21 -18.13
C THR A 11 -3.86 -3.68 -18.07
N LEU A 12 -3.26 -3.06 -17.04
CA LEU A 12 -3.15 -1.60 -16.89
C LEU A 12 -1.71 -1.08 -17.03
N HIS A 13 -0.80 -1.85 -17.65
CA HIS A 13 0.60 -1.43 -17.78
C HIS A 13 0.79 -0.10 -18.54
N ASP A 14 -0.11 0.25 -19.46
CA ASP A 14 -0.10 1.53 -20.18
C ASP A 14 -0.39 2.76 -19.31
N MET A 15 -0.94 2.53 -18.10
CA MET A 15 -1.24 3.56 -17.11
C MET A 15 0.01 3.89 -16.28
N ASP A 16 1.08 4.31 -16.96
CA ASP A 16 2.45 4.45 -16.43
C ASP A 16 2.82 5.89 -16.01
N TYR A 17 1.84 6.66 -15.52
CA TYR A 17 1.95 8.06 -15.10
C TYR A 17 3.27 8.43 -14.40
N THR A 18 3.61 7.69 -13.34
CA THR A 18 4.77 7.96 -12.50
C THR A 18 6.09 7.68 -13.21
N SER A 19 6.14 6.69 -14.11
CA SER A 19 7.33 6.37 -14.90
C SER A 19 7.63 7.45 -15.94
N ARG A 20 6.58 7.98 -16.59
CA ARG A 20 6.71 9.10 -17.54
C ARG A 20 7.23 10.37 -16.88
N ILE A 21 6.69 10.72 -15.72
CA ILE A 21 7.17 11.89 -14.96
C ILE A 21 8.57 11.65 -14.39
N ALA A 22 8.90 10.43 -13.95
CA ALA A 22 10.27 10.11 -13.53
C ALA A 22 11.27 10.32 -14.70
N SER A 23 10.89 9.93 -15.91
CA SER A 23 11.67 10.18 -17.12
C SER A 23 11.80 11.68 -17.44
N ALA A 24 10.75 12.47 -17.20
CA ALA A 24 10.80 13.92 -17.33
C ALA A 24 11.74 14.56 -16.29
N LEU A 25 11.72 14.09 -15.03
CA LEU A 25 12.63 14.55 -13.98
C LEU A 25 14.09 14.32 -14.36
N LEU A 26 14.41 13.17 -14.98
CA LEU A 26 15.76 12.88 -15.48
C LEU A 26 16.23 13.80 -16.61
N ARG A 27 15.31 14.56 -17.24
CA ARG A 27 15.59 15.62 -18.22
C ARG A 27 15.56 17.03 -17.62
N GLY A 28 15.37 17.16 -16.31
CA GLY A 28 15.25 18.45 -15.62
C GLY A 28 13.84 19.06 -15.71
N GLU A 29 12.82 18.26 -15.97
CA GLU A 29 11.44 18.71 -16.12
C GLU A 29 10.51 18.13 -15.06
N LEU A 30 9.62 18.96 -14.53
CA LEU A 30 8.65 18.53 -13.51
C LEU A 30 7.37 17.89 -14.09
N GLY A 31 7.17 18.01 -15.40
CA GLY A 31 5.96 17.58 -16.12
C GLY A 31 6.25 17.37 -17.59
N LEU A 32 5.32 16.74 -18.32
CA LEU A 32 5.44 16.51 -19.76
C LEU A 32 5.17 17.81 -20.53
N ARG A 33 5.88 18.01 -21.65
CA ARG A 33 5.65 19.13 -22.58
C ARG A 33 4.59 18.82 -23.63
N GLU A 34 4.56 17.57 -24.07
CA GLU A 34 3.62 17.09 -25.06
C GLU A 34 2.36 16.59 -24.39
N THR A 35 1.24 16.71 -25.10
CA THR A 35 -0.04 16.17 -24.66
C THR A 35 0.10 14.66 -24.46
N PRO A 36 -0.15 14.16 -23.24
CA PRO A 36 -0.14 12.72 -23.00
C PRO A 36 -1.27 12.06 -23.78
N PRO A 37 -1.16 10.76 -24.11
CA PRO A 37 -2.26 10.03 -24.70
C PRO A 37 -3.54 10.06 -23.85
N ASP A 38 -4.71 10.00 -24.48
CA ASP A 38 -6.02 10.20 -23.83
C ASP A 38 -6.33 9.19 -22.71
N TRP A 39 -5.74 7.99 -22.76
CA TRP A 39 -5.90 7.00 -21.69
C TRP A 39 -5.19 7.40 -20.39
N LEU A 40 -4.25 8.35 -20.42
CA LEU A 40 -3.64 8.95 -19.22
C LEU A 40 -4.52 10.09 -18.68
N ASN A 41 -5.77 9.76 -18.38
CA ASN A 41 -6.83 10.69 -18.01
C ASN A 41 -6.62 11.43 -16.68
N GLU A 42 -5.72 10.98 -15.81
CA GLU A 42 -5.38 11.65 -14.54
C GLU A 42 -4.20 12.65 -14.64
N MET A 43 -3.81 13.03 -15.85
CA MET A 43 -2.80 14.07 -16.07
C MET A 43 -3.39 15.47 -15.89
N ILE A 44 -2.66 16.36 -15.23
CA ILE A 44 -3.10 17.70 -14.87
C ILE A 44 -2.50 18.73 -15.84
N PRO A 45 -3.28 19.32 -16.75
CA PRO A 45 -2.81 20.37 -17.64
C PRO A 45 -2.69 21.71 -16.89
N GLN A 46 -1.48 22.27 -16.81
CA GLN A 46 -1.24 23.57 -16.20
C GLN A 46 0.00 24.26 -16.75
N GLY A 47 -0.13 25.54 -17.13
CA GLY A 47 1.00 26.35 -17.60
C GLY A 47 1.71 25.80 -18.84
N GLY A 48 0.97 25.16 -19.75
CA GLY A 48 1.53 24.53 -20.97
C GLY A 48 2.30 23.23 -20.71
N ARG A 49 2.11 22.61 -19.53
CA ARG A 49 2.70 21.32 -19.15
C ARG A 49 1.64 20.39 -18.57
N TYR A 50 1.98 19.10 -18.51
CA TYR A 50 1.14 18.08 -17.90
C TYR A 50 1.84 17.46 -16.69
N TYR A 51 1.22 17.59 -15.52
CA TYR A 51 1.74 17.07 -14.25
C TYR A 51 0.99 15.81 -13.82
N SER A 52 1.64 14.97 -13.01
CA SER A 52 0.97 13.82 -12.41
C SER A 52 0.25 14.20 -11.11
N ALA A 53 -0.92 13.60 -10.86
CA ALA A 53 -1.62 13.67 -9.59
C ALA A 53 -0.94 12.88 -8.45
N PHE A 54 0.09 12.09 -8.76
CA PHE A 54 0.81 11.30 -7.78
C PHE A 54 1.82 12.15 -6.99
N PRO A 55 2.07 11.81 -5.70
CA PRO A 55 3.07 12.48 -4.89
C PRO A 55 4.48 12.24 -5.43
N LEU A 56 5.40 13.17 -5.11
CA LEU A 56 6.80 13.08 -5.55
C LEU A 56 7.45 11.74 -5.19
N GLY A 57 7.15 11.16 -4.03
CA GLY A 57 7.72 9.87 -3.63
C GLY A 57 7.35 8.72 -4.57
N ALA A 58 6.14 8.72 -5.14
CA ALA A 58 5.71 7.73 -6.12
C ALA A 58 6.49 7.89 -7.44
N VAL A 59 6.74 9.14 -7.85
CA VAL A 59 7.58 9.45 -9.02
C VAL A 59 9.04 9.02 -8.77
N LEU A 60 9.62 9.38 -7.63
CA LEU A 60 11.00 9.02 -7.28
C LEU A 60 11.21 7.51 -7.20
N SER A 61 10.19 6.76 -6.79
CA SER A 61 10.22 5.30 -6.79
C SER A 61 10.40 4.70 -8.18
N MET A 62 9.99 5.41 -9.24
CA MET A 62 10.13 4.99 -10.64
C MET A 62 11.41 5.49 -11.31
N VAL A 63 12.26 6.28 -10.63
CA VAL A 63 13.54 6.74 -11.20
C VAL A 63 14.44 5.58 -11.65
N PRO A 64 14.55 4.44 -10.95
CA PRO A 64 15.32 3.30 -11.46
C PRO A 64 14.78 2.77 -12.79
N VAL A 65 13.46 2.71 -12.97
CA VAL A 65 12.83 2.29 -14.23
C VAL A 65 13.16 3.29 -15.34
N ALA A 66 13.00 4.59 -15.05
CA ALA A 66 13.31 5.65 -16.00
C ALA A 66 14.81 5.67 -16.41
N LEU A 67 15.73 5.31 -15.49
CA LEU A 67 17.16 5.17 -15.81
C LEU A 67 17.42 3.98 -16.74
N LEU A 68 16.74 2.84 -16.53
CA LEU A 68 16.83 1.69 -17.42
C LEU A 68 16.26 2.00 -18.80
N GLN A 69 15.17 2.76 -18.88
CA GLN A 69 14.61 3.26 -20.15
C GLN A 69 15.56 4.22 -20.85
N LYS A 70 16.18 5.15 -20.11
CA LYS A 70 17.17 6.09 -20.63
C LYS A 70 18.42 5.41 -21.18
N THR A 71 18.78 4.24 -20.64
CA THR A 71 19.92 3.42 -21.10
C THR A 71 19.52 2.39 -22.16
N GLU A 72 18.27 2.41 -22.62
CA GLU A 72 17.72 1.50 -23.63
C GLU A 72 17.78 0.01 -23.22
N LEU A 73 17.92 -0.29 -21.92
CA LEU A 73 17.90 -1.65 -21.39
C LEU A 73 16.48 -2.23 -21.35
N ILE A 74 15.49 -1.35 -21.22
CA ILE A 74 14.06 -1.66 -21.34
C ILE A 74 13.40 -0.56 -22.16
N HIS A 75 12.37 -0.89 -22.93
CA HIS A 75 11.61 0.09 -23.70
C HIS A 75 10.30 0.44 -23.00
N ASP A 76 9.48 -0.58 -22.75
CA ASP A 76 8.16 -0.41 -22.14
C ASP A 76 8.19 -0.43 -20.62
N PHE A 77 7.13 0.10 -20.01
CA PHE A 77 6.96 0.07 -18.56
C PHE A 77 6.81 -1.39 -18.08
N PRO A 78 7.74 -1.90 -17.24
CA PRO A 78 7.77 -3.32 -16.88
C PRO A 78 6.82 -3.64 -15.72
N GLY A 79 5.56 -3.20 -15.80
CA GLY A 79 4.57 -3.26 -14.71
C GLY A 79 4.42 -4.66 -14.10
N ARG A 80 4.31 -5.70 -14.95
CA ARG A 80 4.22 -7.11 -14.51
C ARG A 80 5.47 -7.58 -13.74
N ALA A 81 6.66 -7.23 -14.22
CA ALA A 81 7.91 -7.62 -13.58
C ALA A 81 8.11 -6.87 -12.25
N LEU A 82 7.79 -5.58 -12.21
CA LEU A 82 7.80 -4.77 -10.98
C LEU A 82 6.84 -5.33 -9.94
N ALA A 83 5.59 -5.60 -10.34
CA ALA A 83 4.58 -6.23 -9.49
C ALA A 83 5.08 -7.55 -8.88
N ALA A 84 5.68 -8.43 -9.70
CA ALA A 84 6.22 -9.71 -9.24
C ALA A 84 7.40 -9.56 -8.28
N ALA A 85 8.29 -8.58 -8.52
CA ALA A 85 9.42 -8.26 -7.65
C ALA A 85 8.93 -7.72 -6.29
N ILE A 86 8.00 -6.77 -6.31
CA ILE A 86 7.34 -6.22 -5.11
C ILE A 86 6.70 -7.35 -4.31
N ALA A 87 5.88 -8.19 -4.95
CA ALA A 87 5.23 -9.33 -4.30
C ALA A 87 6.26 -10.28 -3.64
N GLY A 88 7.35 -10.60 -4.35
CA GLY A 88 8.44 -11.43 -3.82
C GLY A 88 9.11 -10.83 -2.58
N LEU A 89 9.43 -9.54 -2.62
CA LEU A 89 10.04 -8.82 -1.50
C LEU A 89 9.09 -8.69 -0.31
N CYS A 90 7.80 -8.44 -0.55
CA CYS A 90 6.78 -8.46 0.50
C CYS A 90 6.75 -9.82 1.22
N VAL A 91 6.67 -10.93 0.47
CA VAL A 91 6.71 -12.29 1.06
C VAL A 91 7.99 -12.49 1.89
N HIS A 92 9.15 -12.02 1.41
CA HIS A 92 10.40 -12.08 2.16
C HIS A 92 10.31 -11.35 3.51
N PHE A 93 9.85 -10.10 3.53
CA PHE A 93 9.73 -9.33 4.77
C PHE A 93 8.66 -9.90 5.71
N PHE A 94 7.53 -10.35 5.19
CA PHE A 94 6.51 -11.03 6.00
C PHE A 94 7.03 -12.36 6.57
N PHE A 95 7.81 -13.13 5.81
CA PHE A 95 8.45 -14.34 6.33
C PHE A 95 9.42 -14.04 7.47
N ASN A 96 10.19 -12.96 7.37
CA ASN A 96 11.10 -12.54 8.44
C ASN A 96 10.33 -12.02 9.66
N LEU A 97 9.26 -11.24 9.47
CA LEU A 97 8.39 -10.77 10.55
C LEU A 97 7.67 -11.93 11.25
N SER A 98 7.27 -12.98 10.53
CA SER A 98 6.63 -14.18 11.11
C SER A 98 7.52 -14.89 12.14
N ALA A 99 8.84 -14.69 12.08
CA ALA A 99 9.79 -15.30 12.99
C ALA A 99 9.78 -14.67 14.39
N LEU A 100 9.22 -13.46 14.56
CA LEU A 100 9.23 -12.70 15.81
C LEU A 100 8.64 -13.46 17.00
N GLU A 101 7.59 -14.24 16.74
CA GLU A 101 6.81 -14.95 17.75
C GLU A 101 7.10 -16.46 17.74
N GLY A 102 8.11 -16.87 16.96
CA GLY A 102 8.46 -18.27 16.73
C GLY A 102 7.38 -19.04 15.93
N GLY A 103 7.54 -20.35 15.89
CA GLY A 103 6.57 -21.26 15.27
C GLY A 103 7.15 -22.11 14.14
N SER A 104 6.36 -23.11 13.73
CA SER A 104 6.74 -24.05 12.68
C SER A 104 7.02 -23.35 11.35
N LEU A 105 7.98 -23.87 10.58
CA LEU A 105 8.29 -23.38 9.24
C LEU A 105 7.04 -23.30 8.34
N ALA A 106 6.16 -24.31 8.42
CA ALA A 106 4.91 -24.35 7.66
C ALA A 106 3.99 -23.15 7.96
N ARG A 107 3.78 -22.82 9.25
CA ARG A 107 2.98 -21.65 9.63
C ARG A 107 3.61 -20.35 9.14
N ARG A 108 4.93 -20.23 9.23
CA ARG A 108 5.67 -19.05 8.76
C ARG A 108 5.53 -18.85 7.25
N ILE A 109 5.63 -19.93 6.47
CA ILE A 109 5.40 -19.90 5.02
C ILE A 109 3.96 -19.47 4.73
N LEU A 110 2.96 -20.08 5.38
CA LEU A 110 1.56 -19.72 5.19
C LEU A 110 1.32 -18.24 5.46
N LEU A 111 1.76 -17.75 6.63
CA LEU A 111 1.62 -16.34 6.99
C LEU A 111 2.32 -15.43 5.99
N ALA A 112 3.53 -15.77 5.54
CA ALA A 112 4.26 -14.96 4.57
C ALA A 112 3.56 -14.86 3.21
N LEU A 113 2.89 -15.93 2.77
CA LEU A 113 2.14 -15.97 1.51
C LEU A 113 0.79 -15.27 1.61
N PHE A 114 0.16 -15.26 2.79
CA PHE A 114 -1.18 -14.70 3.00
C PHE A 114 -1.34 -13.25 2.50
N PRO A 115 -0.50 -12.27 2.88
CA PRO A 115 -0.59 -10.89 2.39
C PRO A 115 -0.67 -10.75 0.88
N ILE A 116 -0.01 -11.64 0.12
CA ILE A 116 0.04 -11.54 -1.34
C ILE A 116 -1.05 -12.38 -2.00
N PHE A 117 -1.16 -13.66 -1.65
CA PHE A 117 -2.01 -14.62 -2.36
C PHE A 117 -3.37 -14.83 -1.67
N GLY A 118 -3.46 -14.59 -0.38
CA GLY A 118 -4.69 -14.73 0.40
C GLY A 118 -5.45 -13.41 0.58
N THR A 119 -5.03 -12.34 -0.09
CA THR A 119 -5.73 -11.05 -0.07
C THR A 119 -5.84 -10.46 -1.47
N TRP A 120 -6.67 -9.42 -1.58
CA TRP A 120 -6.92 -8.68 -2.82
C TRP A 120 -5.66 -8.06 -3.43
N THR A 121 -4.54 -8.04 -2.70
CA THR A 121 -3.22 -7.71 -3.23
C THR A 121 -2.88 -8.51 -4.49
N TRP A 122 -3.27 -9.78 -4.59
CA TRP A 122 -2.94 -10.61 -5.75
C TRP A 122 -3.46 -10.00 -7.06
N CYS A 123 -4.77 -9.79 -7.11
CA CYS A 123 -5.44 -9.23 -8.27
C CYS A 123 -5.01 -7.78 -8.49
N ASN A 124 -5.07 -6.94 -7.44
CA ASN A 124 -4.77 -5.52 -7.58
C ASN A 124 -3.34 -5.28 -8.02
N LEU A 125 -2.33 -5.86 -7.36
CA LEU A 125 -0.94 -5.69 -7.81
C LEU A 125 -0.72 -6.30 -9.20
N GLY A 126 -1.50 -7.32 -9.57
CA GLY A 126 -1.47 -7.96 -10.87
C GLY A 126 -1.90 -7.09 -12.06
N PHE A 127 -2.75 -6.07 -11.86
CA PHE A 127 -3.11 -5.11 -12.92
C PHE A 127 -1.90 -4.35 -13.46
N GLY A 128 -0.90 -4.08 -12.61
CA GLY A 128 0.40 -3.55 -13.02
C GLY A 128 0.44 -2.08 -13.46
N GLY A 129 -0.62 -1.29 -13.21
CA GLY A 129 -0.64 0.17 -13.48
C GLY A 129 -0.02 1.01 -12.36
N ALA A 130 0.14 2.32 -12.58
CA ALA A 130 0.80 3.22 -11.63
C ALA A 130 0.16 3.23 -10.23
N TRP A 131 -1.17 3.23 -10.12
CA TRP A 131 -1.85 3.17 -8.81
C TRP A 131 -1.51 1.88 -8.06
N GLN A 132 -1.51 0.76 -8.76
CA GLN A 132 -1.28 -0.57 -8.19
C GLN A 132 0.19 -0.77 -7.81
N ILE A 133 1.12 -0.29 -8.62
CA ILE A 133 2.56 -0.31 -8.31
C ILE A 133 2.87 0.61 -7.13
N ALA A 134 2.33 1.82 -7.08
CA ALA A 134 2.51 2.73 -5.94
C ALA A 134 1.99 2.09 -4.65
N LEU A 135 0.80 1.49 -4.68
CA LEU A 135 0.23 0.82 -3.51
C LEU A 135 1.02 -0.43 -3.10
N GLY A 136 1.56 -1.19 -4.07
CA GLY A 136 2.46 -2.31 -3.83
C GLY A 136 3.78 -1.88 -3.18
N LEU A 137 4.38 -0.79 -3.64
CA LEU A 137 5.57 -0.20 -3.01
C LEU A 137 5.28 0.34 -1.62
N ALA A 138 4.08 0.88 -1.38
CA ALA A 138 3.63 1.29 -0.06
C ALA A 138 3.51 0.09 0.89
N LEU A 139 2.94 -1.02 0.43
CA LEU A 139 2.87 -2.29 1.17
C LEU A 139 4.27 -2.81 1.50
N LEU A 140 5.17 -2.86 0.52
CA LEU A 140 6.57 -3.28 0.69
C LEU A 140 7.30 -2.39 1.69
N GLY A 141 7.21 -1.07 1.52
CA GLY A 141 7.82 -0.09 2.40
C GLY A 141 7.36 -0.26 3.85
N GLN A 142 6.06 -0.41 4.09
CA GLN A 142 5.55 -0.66 5.44
C GLN A 142 6.04 -2.00 6.03
N ALA A 143 5.98 -3.09 5.27
CA ALA A 143 6.43 -4.41 5.75
C ALA A 143 7.92 -4.40 6.13
N ALA A 144 8.75 -3.80 5.29
CA ALA A 144 10.18 -3.64 5.54
C ALA A 144 10.47 -2.66 6.69
N ALA A 145 9.77 -1.53 6.75
CA ALA A 145 9.91 -0.56 7.85
C ALA A 145 9.55 -1.20 9.20
N LEU A 146 8.47 -1.98 9.26
CA LEU A 146 8.10 -2.74 10.46
C LEU A 146 9.17 -3.75 10.82
N TYR A 147 9.69 -4.51 9.86
CA TYR A 147 10.79 -5.46 10.10
C TYR A 147 12.01 -4.79 10.74
N PHE A 148 12.47 -3.67 10.18
CA PHE A 148 13.58 -2.89 10.72
C PHE A 148 13.22 -2.03 11.93
N THR A 149 11.97 -2.08 12.40
CA THR A 149 11.51 -1.43 13.63
C THR A 149 11.37 -2.40 14.78
N VAL A 150 10.81 -3.60 14.53
CA VAL A 150 10.46 -4.56 15.59
C VAL A 150 11.33 -5.81 15.64
N ALA A 151 11.92 -6.24 14.52
CA ALA A 151 12.65 -7.50 14.41
C ALA A 151 14.18 -7.29 14.38
N ARG A 152 14.65 -6.35 13.56
CA ARG A 152 16.07 -5.98 13.47
C ARG A 152 16.22 -4.47 13.49
N PRO A 153 16.15 -3.83 14.68
CA PRO A 153 16.04 -2.39 14.77
C PRO A 153 17.19 -1.64 14.12
N SER A 154 16.89 -0.91 13.07
CA SER A 154 17.81 -0.03 12.36
C SER A 154 17.03 1.23 11.98
N PRO A 155 17.08 2.28 12.83
CA PRO A 155 16.25 3.47 12.64
C PRO A 155 16.40 4.10 11.24
N LEU A 156 17.62 4.18 10.71
CA LEU A 156 17.86 4.74 9.38
C LEU A 156 17.23 3.90 8.26
N ILE A 157 17.38 2.57 8.32
CA ILE A 157 16.82 1.67 7.30
C ILE A 157 15.28 1.62 7.42
N ALA A 158 14.75 1.58 8.65
CA ALA A 158 13.32 1.71 8.90
C ALA A 158 12.78 3.03 8.34
N GLY A 159 13.49 4.14 8.55
CA GLY A 159 13.16 5.45 7.99
C GLY A 159 13.17 5.48 6.47
N ALA A 160 14.14 4.81 5.83
CA ALA A 160 14.20 4.68 4.38
C ALA A 160 12.99 3.94 3.80
N PHE A 161 12.62 2.80 4.39
CA PHE A 161 11.45 2.05 3.94
C PHE A 161 10.12 2.73 4.31
N PHE A 162 10.07 3.45 5.44
CA PHE A 162 8.93 4.30 5.76
C PHE A 162 8.78 5.43 4.74
N THR A 163 9.90 6.01 4.29
CA THR A 163 9.94 7.02 3.20
C THR A 163 9.40 6.47 1.89
N LEU A 164 9.80 5.25 1.51
CA LEU A 164 9.21 4.56 0.37
C LEU A 164 7.69 4.39 0.56
N ALA A 165 7.27 4.04 1.77
CA ALA A 165 5.88 3.78 2.08
C ALA A 165 4.99 5.02 1.92
N PHE A 166 5.21 6.06 2.73
CA PHE A 166 4.38 7.26 2.68
C PHE A 166 4.61 8.09 1.41
N GLY A 167 5.79 7.96 0.80
CA GLY A 167 6.09 8.60 -0.47
C GLY A 167 5.18 8.11 -1.61
N ASN A 168 4.75 6.84 -1.56
CA ASN A 168 3.78 6.30 -2.51
C ASN A 168 2.32 6.48 -2.07
N ARG A 169 2.05 6.53 -0.76
CA ARG A 169 0.70 6.67 -0.16
C ARG A 169 0.76 7.60 1.05
N THR A 170 0.45 8.88 0.85
CA THR A 170 0.65 9.95 1.84
C THR A 170 -0.10 9.74 3.15
N GLU A 171 -1.24 9.05 3.11
CA GLU A 171 -2.02 8.68 4.29
C GLU A 171 -1.23 7.87 5.31
N LEU A 172 -0.17 7.15 4.89
CA LEU A 172 0.68 6.38 5.80
C LEU A 172 1.44 7.25 6.80
N LEU A 173 1.56 8.55 6.56
CA LEU A 173 2.19 9.48 7.49
C LEU A 173 1.50 9.47 8.87
N VAL A 174 0.20 9.15 8.95
CA VAL A 174 -0.52 9.04 10.24
C VAL A 174 0.00 7.91 11.13
N THR A 175 0.73 6.94 10.58
CA THR A 175 1.35 5.85 11.33
C THR A 175 2.74 6.21 11.88
N LEU A 176 3.29 7.38 11.52
CA LEU A 176 4.60 7.85 11.96
C LEU A 176 4.78 7.78 13.50
N PRO A 177 3.82 8.25 14.34
CA PRO A 177 3.97 8.17 15.79
C PRO A 177 4.10 6.73 16.31
N LEU A 178 3.49 5.76 15.63
CA LEU A 178 3.54 4.35 16.02
C LEU A 178 4.92 3.74 15.72
N TYR A 179 5.54 4.08 14.59
CA TYR A 179 6.92 3.66 14.31
C TYR A 179 7.89 4.24 15.33
N VAL A 180 7.75 5.54 15.64
CA VAL A 180 8.57 6.21 16.67
C VAL A 180 8.38 5.53 18.03
N TYR A 181 7.14 5.27 18.43
CA TYR A 181 6.82 4.57 19.67
C TYR A 181 7.45 3.17 19.74
N LEU A 182 7.37 2.39 18.64
CA LEU A 182 7.93 1.04 18.59
C LEU A 182 9.47 1.04 18.65
N LEU A 183 10.12 1.99 17.98
CA LEU A 183 11.58 2.18 18.05
C LEU A 183 12.02 2.59 19.46
N TRP A 184 11.30 3.54 20.08
CA TRP A 184 11.56 3.96 21.45
C TRP A 184 11.43 2.79 22.43
N ARG A 185 10.34 2.01 22.33
CA ARG A 185 10.15 0.81 23.18
C ARG A 185 11.27 -0.22 23.04
N HIS A 186 11.97 -0.26 21.90
CA HIS A 186 13.13 -1.12 21.73
C HIS A 186 14.38 -0.55 22.40
N SER A 187 14.58 0.77 22.33
CA SER A 187 15.71 1.52 22.89
C SER A 187 15.79 1.45 24.42
N GLU A 188 14.66 1.59 25.12
CA GLU A 188 14.64 1.66 26.60
C GLU A 188 14.68 0.31 27.33
N GLY A 189 14.64 -0.82 26.60
CA GLY A 189 14.33 -2.10 27.23
C GLY A 189 12.93 -2.09 27.86
N ARG A 190 12.54 -3.17 28.56
CA ARG A 190 11.16 -3.35 29.08
C ARG A 190 10.81 -2.46 30.30
N SER A 191 11.56 -1.40 30.56
CA SER A 191 11.28 -0.51 31.69
C SER A 191 10.10 0.41 31.37
N PRO A 192 9.08 0.53 32.23
CA PRO A 192 7.97 1.45 32.01
C PRO A 192 8.50 2.90 32.00
N VAL A 193 8.01 3.70 31.05
CA VAL A 193 8.34 5.13 30.94
C VAL A 193 7.86 5.84 32.20
N ILE A 194 8.77 6.10 33.13
CA ILE A 194 8.51 6.94 34.29
C ILE A 194 8.54 8.39 33.79
N TRP A 195 7.35 9.00 33.65
CA TRP A 195 7.12 10.36 33.16
C TRP A 195 7.95 11.46 33.84
N LYS A 196 8.59 11.19 34.98
CA LYS A 196 9.46 12.14 35.71
C LYS A 196 10.73 12.54 34.95
N ASN A 197 11.12 11.87 33.85
CA ASN A 197 12.36 12.18 33.11
C ASN A 197 12.19 12.25 31.58
N LEU A 198 11.09 12.83 31.08
CA LEU A 198 10.83 12.97 29.65
C LEU A 198 11.98 13.66 28.89
N ASN A 199 12.58 14.71 29.46
CA ASN A 199 13.70 15.44 28.84
C ASN A 199 14.96 14.57 28.69
N ARG A 200 15.22 13.66 29.63
CA ARG A 200 16.37 12.74 29.56
C ARG A 200 16.12 11.65 28.51
N ALA A 201 14.93 11.07 28.51
CA ALA A 201 14.52 10.06 27.53
C ALA A 201 14.52 10.63 26.10
N LEU A 202 14.09 11.88 25.91
CA LEU A 202 14.16 12.57 24.62
C LEU A 202 15.59 12.77 24.14
N ARG A 203 16.51 13.20 25.03
CA ARG A 203 17.93 13.40 24.70
C ARG A 203 18.61 12.08 24.32
N GLU A 204 18.34 11.01 25.05
CA GLU A 204 18.90 9.67 24.79
C GLU A 204 18.39 9.07 23.48
N ASN A 205 17.11 9.31 23.12
CA ASN A 205 16.52 8.83 21.88
C ASN A 205 16.68 9.77 20.68
N THR A 206 17.28 10.95 20.86
CA THR A 206 17.49 11.94 19.78
C THR A 206 18.25 11.36 18.58
N PRO A 207 19.37 10.61 18.74
CA PRO A 207 20.08 10.04 17.60
C PRO A 207 19.24 9.02 16.81
N MET A 208 18.38 8.25 17.50
CA MET A 208 17.45 7.31 16.88
C MET A 208 16.38 8.06 16.07
N LEU A 209 15.78 9.11 16.65
CA LEU A 209 14.80 9.96 15.97
C LEU A 209 15.39 10.63 14.73
N ILE A 210 16.58 11.23 14.85
CA ILE A 210 17.27 11.85 13.71
C ILE A 210 17.46 10.81 12.61
N ARG A 211 18.08 9.67 12.92
CA ARG A 211 18.32 8.59 11.93
C ARG A 211 17.05 8.14 11.23
N PHE A 212 15.95 7.98 11.97
CA PHE A 212 14.67 7.55 11.39
C PHE A 212 14.01 8.66 10.55
N LEU A 213 14.05 9.91 11.02
CA LEU A 213 13.36 11.03 10.38
C LEU A 213 14.13 11.70 9.25
N THR A 214 15.45 11.47 9.10
CA THR A 214 16.26 12.12 8.05
C THR A 214 15.64 11.96 6.66
N LEU A 215 15.34 10.73 6.24
CA LEU A 215 14.79 10.47 4.91
C LEU A 215 13.31 10.87 4.78
N PRO A 216 12.43 10.58 5.76
CA PRO A 216 11.05 11.05 5.72
C PRO A 216 10.93 12.58 5.67
N ALA A 217 11.68 13.30 6.50
CA ALA A 217 11.66 14.75 6.51
C ALA A 217 12.21 15.32 5.20
N THR A 218 13.28 14.74 4.65
CA THR A 218 13.82 15.16 3.35
C THR A 218 12.78 15.01 2.25
N LEU A 219 12.10 13.85 2.16
CA LEU A 219 11.06 13.65 1.15
C LEU A 219 9.87 14.60 1.35
N ALA A 220 9.47 14.86 2.60
CA ALA A 220 8.38 15.80 2.88
C ALA A 220 8.71 17.22 2.41
N LEU A 221 9.93 17.70 2.67
CA LEU A 221 10.41 19.01 2.22
C LEU A 221 10.52 19.08 0.69
N LEU A 222 11.04 18.03 0.05
CA LEU A 222 11.10 17.96 -1.42
C LEU A 222 9.70 17.90 -2.04
N THR A 223 8.76 17.19 -1.40
CA THR A 223 7.36 17.14 -1.86
C THR A 223 6.71 18.51 -1.76
N ALA A 224 6.93 19.25 -0.66
CA ALA A 224 6.45 20.62 -0.52
C ALA A 224 7.01 21.54 -1.63
N ALA A 225 8.32 21.47 -1.88
CA ALA A 225 8.96 22.24 -2.95
C ALA A 225 8.42 21.86 -4.34
N TYR A 226 8.23 20.56 -4.60
CA TYR A 226 7.67 20.04 -5.85
C TYR A 226 6.21 20.47 -6.06
N ASN A 227 5.38 20.46 -5.02
CA ASN A 227 4.02 20.95 -5.08
C ASN A 227 3.97 22.47 -5.29
N PHE A 228 4.82 23.23 -4.61
CA PHE A 228 4.92 24.68 -4.82
C PHE A 228 5.35 25.03 -6.24
N ALA A 229 6.28 24.27 -6.83
CA ALA A 229 6.72 24.50 -8.20
C ALA A 229 5.64 24.19 -9.26
N ARG A 230 4.70 23.27 -8.97
CA ARG A 230 3.62 22.88 -9.90
C ARG A 230 2.35 23.69 -9.71
N PHE A 231 1.93 23.89 -8.45
CA PHE A 231 0.62 24.41 -8.07
C PHE A 231 0.69 25.71 -7.26
N HIS A 232 1.89 26.27 -7.03
CA HIS A 232 2.11 27.46 -6.20
C HIS A 232 1.60 27.32 -4.75
N SER A 233 1.45 26.08 -4.27
CA SER A 233 1.05 25.75 -2.90
C SER A 233 1.77 24.50 -2.42
N ILE A 234 2.31 24.53 -1.20
CA ILE A 234 2.98 23.37 -0.59
C ILE A 234 1.99 22.29 -0.12
N PHE A 235 0.71 22.65 0.07
CA PHE A 235 -0.35 21.75 0.55
C PHE A 235 -1.23 21.19 -0.58
N ASP A 236 -1.01 21.65 -1.81
CA ASP A 236 -1.76 21.21 -2.98
C ASP A 236 -1.09 20.01 -3.63
N PHE A 237 -1.74 18.84 -3.53
CA PHE A 237 -1.24 17.59 -4.09
C PHE A 237 -1.64 17.37 -5.54
N GLY A 238 -2.45 18.24 -6.14
CA GLY A 238 -2.80 18.17 -7.56
C GLY A 238 -4.10 17.45 -7.87
N TYR A 239 -4.57 16.52 -7.03
CA TYR A 239 -5.66 15.60 -7.38
C TYR A 239 -6.95 16.31 -7.83
N ILE A 240 -7.29 17.43 -7.18
CA ILE A 240 -8.50 18.19 -7.49
C ILE A 240 -8.38 19.02 -8.80
N HIS A 241 -7.18 19.09 -9.40
CA HIS A 241 -6.93 19.78 -10.67
C HIS A 241 -6.98 18.82 -11.87
N ILE A 242 -7.19 17.52 -11.64
CA ILE A 242 -7.50 16.58 -12.72
C ILE A 242 -8.80 17.04 -13.40
N PRO A 243 -8.83 17.19 -14.74
CA PRO A 243 -10.04 17.60 -15.44
C PRO A 243 -11.23 16.68 -15.15
N GLY A 244 -12.39 17.23 -14.81
CA GLY A 244 -13.62 16.47 -14.53
C GLY A 244 -13.76 15.98 -13.09
N VAL A 245 -12.68 15.92 -12.30
CA VAL A 245 -12.72 15.36 -10.94
C VAL A 245 -13.51 16.24 -9.97
N ARG A 246 -13.57 17.56 -10.15
CA ARG A 246 -14.36 18.43 -9.26
C ARG A 246 -15.86 18.30 -9.50
N GLU A 247 -16.22 17.91 -10.71
CA GLU A 247 -17.59 17.82 -11.19
C GLU A 247 -18.23 16.47 -10.82
N GLU A 248 -17.44 15.49 -10.37
CA GLU A 248 -17.95 14.18 -9.97
C GLU A 248 -18.84 14.26 -8.71
N PRO A 249 -20.02 13.59 -8.70
CA PRO A 249 -20.98 13.70 -7.59
C PRO A 249 -20.41 13.32 -6.22
N TRP A 250 -19.50 12.34 -6.17
CA TRP A 250 -18.91 11.87 -4.92
C TRP A 250 -17.88 12.83 -4.30
N TYR A 251 -17.48 13.88 -5.01
CA TYR A 251 -16.60 14.94 -4.49
C TYR A 251 -17.35 16.25 -4.17
N GLU A 252 -18.69 16.25 -4.17
CA GLU A 252 -19.51 17.42 -3.80
C GLU A 252 -19.11 18.01 -2.43
N HIS A 253 -18.78 17.15 -1.46
CA HIS A 253 -18.35 17.55 -0.13
C HIS A 253 -16.82 17.59 0.06
N GLY A 254 -16.07 17.67 -1.04
CA GLY A 254 -14.61 17.65 -1.08
C GLY A 254 -14.00 16.25 -1.13
N LEU A 255 -12.68 16.20 -1.35
CA LEU A 255 -11.92 14.95 -1.50
C LEU A 255 -11.91 14.10 -0.22
N PHE A 256 -11.94 14.76 0.94
CA PHE A 256 -12.06 14.11 2.25
C PHE A 256 -13.29 14.64 2.97
N SER A 257 -14.27 13.78 3.24
CA SER A 257 -15.56 14.14 3.81
C SER A 257 -16.11 13.04 4.70
N ILE A 258 -16.74 13.44 5.80
CA ILE A 258 -17.51 12.53 6.67
C ILE A 258 -18.70 11.90 5.93
N HIS A 259 -19.21 12.55 4.87
CA HIS A 259 -20.32 12.05 4.05
C HIS A 259 -19.92 10.79 3.26
N ALA A 260 -18.62 10.59 3.03
CA ALA A 260 -18.11 9.42 2.32
C ALA A 260 -18.02 8.16 3.22
N ILE A 261 -18.08 8.33 4.56
CA ILE A 261 -17.90 7.24 5.53
C ILE A 261 -18.92 6.10 5.31
N PRO A 262 -20.24 6.35 5.19
CA PRO A 262 -21.20 5.26 5.01
C PRO A 262 -20.93 4.42 3.76
N TRP A 263 -20.59 5.07 2.63
CA TRP A 263 -20.31 4.38 1.38
C TRP A 263 -19.05 3.52 1.50
N ASN A 264 -17.97 4.09 2.04
CA ASN A 264 -16.73 3.36 2.25
C ASN A 264 -16.87 2.19 3.24
N ILE A 265 -17.63 2.36 4.33
CA ILE A 265 -17.95 1.27 5.28
C ILE A 265 -18.67 0.15 4.54
N TYR A 266 -19.70 0.49 3.76
CA TYR A 266 -20.47 -0.49 2.99
C TYR A 266 -19.56 -1.27 2.03
N THR A 267 -18.79 -0.56 1.19
CA THR A 267 -17.90 -1.19 0.21
C THR A 267 -16.80 -2.02 0.86
N MET A 268 -16.21 -1.54 1.96
CA MET A 268 -15.12 -2.24 2.65
C MET A 268 -15.56 -3.47 3.43
N LEU A 269 -16.74 -3.44 4.07
CA LEU A 269 -17.15 -4.48 5.03
C LEU A 269 -18.31 -5.34 4.56
N PHE A 270 -19.22 -4.80 3.75
CA PHE A 270 -20.53 -5.42 3.49
C PHE A 270 -20.82 -5.73 2.02
N GLN A 271 -20.17 -5.05 1.06
CA GLN A 271 -20.41 -5.30 -0.36
C GLN A 271 -20.02 -6.74 -0.74
N GLY A 272 -21.01 -7.47 -1.26
CA GLY A 272 -20.90 -8.89 -1.60
C GLY A 272 -20.27 -9.15 -2.96
N PHE A 273 -20.30 -10.42 -3.36
CA PHE A 273 -20.08 -10.81 -4.75
C PHE A 273 -21.42 -10.85 -5.49
N GLU A 274 -21.40 -10.62 -6.80
CA GLU A 274 -22.52 -10.96 -7.66
C GLU A 274 -22.61 -12.48 -7.83
N SER A 275 -23.83 -12.99 -7.92
CA SER A 275 -24.10 -14.40 -8.19
C SER A 275 -24.27 -14.63 -9.69
N ILE A 276 -23.56 -15.60 -10.25
CA ILE A 276 -23.65 -15.98 -11.67
C ILE A 276 -24.09 -17.44 -11.81
N ALA A 277 -24.78 -17.77 -12.91
CA ALA A 277 -25.39 -19.09 -13.11
C ALA A 277 -24.39 -20.22 -13.44
N TYR A 278 -23.13 -19.89 -13.70
CA TYR A 278 -22.09 -20.83 -14.10
C TYR A 278 -20.89 -20.74 -13.16
N PHE A 279 -20.13 -21.83 -13.03
CA PHE A 279 -18.93 -21.88 -12.19
C PHE A 279 -17.95 -20.74 -12.56
N PRO A 280 -17.40 -19.98 -11.58
CA PRO A 280 -17.33 -20.24 -10.14
C PRO A 280 -18.53 -19.75 -9.31
N TYR A 281 -19.66 -19.42 -9.94
CA TYR A 281 -20.91 -18.95 -9.32
C TYR A 281 -20.82 -17.60 -8.61
N ILE A 282 -19.62 -17.05 -8.48
CA ILE A 282 -19.35 -15.72 -7.96
C ILE A 282 -18.67 -14.87 -9.02
N ARG A 283 -19.04 -13.59 -9.07
CA ARG A 283 -18.38 -12.55 -9.85
C ARG A 283 -18.09 -11.37 -8.92
N PRO A 284 -16.82 -11.00 -8.72
CA PRO A 284 -16.47 -9.76 -8.06
C PRO A 284 -17.03 -8.53 -8.78
N ASP A 285 -17.42 -7.55 -7.98
CA ASP A 285 -17.75 -6.22 -8.44
C ASP A 285 -16.44 -5.42 -8.63
N ALA A 286 -16.33 -4.73 -9.77
CA ALA A 286 -15.14 -3.98 -10.19
C ALA A 286 -14.93 -2.65 -9.42
N PHE A 287 -15.92 -2.23 -8.64
CA PHE A 287 -15.90 -1.02 -7.81
C PHE A 287 -15.77 -1.32 -6.32
N GLY A 288 -15.81 -2.60 -5.94
CA GLY A 288 -15.37 -3.02 -4.62
C GLY A 288 -16.08 -4.24 -4.09
N CYS A 289 -15.52 -4.82 -3.03
CA CYS A 289 -16.04 -5.99 -2.35
C CYS A 289 -15.45 -6.04 -0.94
N SER A 290 -16.20 -6.61 0.01
CA SER A 290 -15.78 -6.74 1.40
C SER A 290 -14.41 -7.40 1.54
N ILE A 291 -13.53 -6.78 2.32
CA ILE A 291 -12.19 -7.32 2.60
C ILE A 291 -12.24 -8.66 3.34
N ILE A 292 -13.29 -8.87 4.14
CA ILE A 292 -13.51 -10.10 4.91
C ILE A 292 -14.02 -11.22 4.00
N LEU A 293 -14.94 -10.91 3.08
CA LEU A 293 -15.41 -11.87 2.08
C LEU A 293 -14.31 -12.26 1.10
N ALA A 294 -13.50 -11.28 0.66
CA ALA A 294 -12.36 -11.51 -0.21
C ALA A 294 -11.24 -12.29 0.49
N SER A 295 -11.09 -12.16 1.81
CA SER A 295 -10.00 -12.76 2.59
C SER A 295 -10.49 -13.34 3.94
N PRO A 296 -11.22 -14.47 3.95
CA PRO A 296 -11.76 -15.05 5.18
C PRO A 296 -10.72 -15.36 6.27
N PHE A 297 -9.45 -15.51 5.93
CA PHE A 297 -8.37 -15.63 6.92
C PHE A 297 -8.27 -14.43 7.87
N LEU A 298 -8.79 -13.25 7.49
CA LEU A 298 -8.86 -12.07 8.35
C LEU A 298 -9.79 -12.24 9.56
N TYR A 299 -10.69 -13.24 9.60
CA TYR A 299 -11.43 -13.54 10.83
C TYR A 299 -10.51 -13.90 12.00
N LEU A 300 -9.28 -14.34 11.71
CA LEU A 300 -8.30 -14.68 12.73
C LEU A 300 -7.66 -13.45 13.41
N LEU A 301 -7.88 -12.24 12.88
CA LEU A 301 -7.42 -10.99 13.51
C LEU A 301 -7.96 -10.81 14.93
N PHE A 302 -9.14 -11.36 15.21
CA PHE A 302 -9.83 -11.22 16.50
C PHE A 302 -9.37 -12.24 17.56
N ARG A 303 -8.41 -13.12 17.24
CA ARG A 303 -7.79 -14.00 18.24
C ARG A 303 -7.04 -13.19 19.28
N GLN A 304 -7.07 -13.66 20.52
CA GLN A 304 -6.28 -13.10 21.61
C GLN A 304 -4.79 -13.44 21.43
N GLY A 305 -3.93 -12.48 21.77
CA GLY A 305 -2.48 -12.65 21.72
C GLY A 305 -1.77 -11.51 20.98
N GLY A 306 -0.44 -11.60 20.91
CA GLY A 306 0.40 -10.69 20.15
C GLY A 306 1.00 -9.53 20.98
N ARG A 307 2.33 -9.44 20.94
CA ARG A 307 3.10 -8.41 21.65
C ARG A 307 2.80 -6.97 21.18
N TYR A 308 2.43 -6.82 19.91
CA TYR A 308 2.23 -5.54 19.24
C TYR A 308 0.75 -5.21 18.99
N LYS A 309 -0.19 -5.94 19.62
CA LYS A 309 -1.62 -5.86 19.32
C LYS A 309 -2.22 -4.45 19.43
N VAL A 310 -1.82 -3.68 20.45
CA VAL A 310 -2.37 -2.33 20.68
C VAL A 310 -1.91 -1.38 19.59
N ALA A 311 -0.62 -1.40 19.25
CA ALA A 311 -0.08 -0.57 18.18
C ALA A 311 -0.68 -0.95 16.81
N ALA A 312 -0.86 -2.24 16.54
CA ALA A 312 -1.46 -2.71 15.30
C ALA A 312 -2.94 -2.30 15.16
N TRP A 313 -3.77 -2.49 16.20
CA TRP A 313 -5.16 -2.03 16.16
C TRP A 313 -5.28 -0.51 16.09
N ALA A 314 -4.40 0.23 16.78
CA ALA A 314 -4.35 1.69 16.65
C ALA A 314 -4.02 2.13 15.21
N ALA A 315 -3.03 1.51 14.57
CA ALA A 315 -2.70 1.77 13.17
C ALA A 315 -3.88 1.45 12.24
N ILE A 316 -4.49 0.28 12.41
CA ILE A 316 -5.65 -0.15 11.61
C ILE A 316 -6.78 0.86 11.76
N ALA A 317 -7.11 1.28 12.99
CA ALA A 317 -8.18 2.24 13.24
C ALA A 317 -7.90 3.61 12.60
N LEU A 318 -6.69 4.15 12.79
CA LEU A 318 -6.29 5.45 12.23
C LEU A 318 -6.31 5.43 10.71
N LEU A 319 -5.73 4.41 10.08
CA LEU A 319 -5.72 4.27 8.62
C LEU A 319 -7.13 4.05 8.08
N THR A 320 -7.93 3.19 8.71
CA THR A 320 -9.32 2.94 8.29
C THR A 320 -10.14 4.23 8.33
N LEU A 321 -9.96 5.07 9.36
CA LEU A 321 -10.63 6.35 9.44
C LEU A 321 -10.27 7.27 8.26
N VAL A 322 -8.98 7.36 7.91
CA VAL A 322 -8.54 8.16 6.75
C VAL A 322 -9.11 7.62 5.44
N LEU A 323 -9.14 6.29 5.28
CA LEU A 323 -9.72 5.63 4.10
C LEU A 323 -11.22 5.90 3.98
N TRP A 324 -11.96 5.83 5.09
CA TRP A 324 -13.41 6.09 5.08
C TRP A 324 -13.78 7.54 4.85
N LEU A 325 -12.87 8.48 5.14
CA LEU A 325 -13.06 9.89 4.81
C LEU A 325 -12.87 10.17 3.32
N HIS A 326 -12.21 9.30 2.55
CA HIS A 326 -11.96 9.56 1.13
C HIS A 326 -13.26 9.54 0.33
N GLY A 327 -13.50 10.53 -0.53
CA GLY A 327 -14.75 10.73 -1.27
C GLY A 327 -15.18 9.55 -2.14
N ASN A 328 -14.23 8.72 -2.57
CA ASN A 328 -14.47 7.56 -3.43
C ASN A 328 -13.77 6.30 -2.87
N PRO A 329 -14.42 5.13 -2.79
CA PRO A 329 -13.86 3.87 -2.28
C PRO A 329 -12.85 3.19 -3.23
N GLY A 330 -12.65 3.76 -4.42
CA GLY A 330 -11.80 3.28 -5.50
C GLY A 330 -12.60 3.06 -6.79
N SER A 331 -11.94 3.28 -7.92
CA SER A 331 -12.38 2.82 -9.25
C SER A 331 -11.86 1.40 -9.51
N TRP A 332 -11.88 0.94 -10.77
CA TRP A 332 -11.41 -0.36 -11.26
C TRP A 332 -10.44 -1.13 -10.32
N GLN A 333 -11.02 -2.02 -9.51
CA GLN A 333 -10.36 -2.71 -8.42
C GLN A 333 -11.00 -4.06 -8.11
N PHE A 334 -10.26 -4.89 -7.38
CA PHE A 334 -10.83 -6.03 -6.68
C PHE A 334 -10.85 -5.77 -5.17
N SER A 335 -12.01 -5.97 -4.52
CA SER A 335 -12.19 -5.64 -3.10
C SER A 335 -11.88 -4.15 -2.82
N TYR A 336 -11.71 -3.78 -1.55
CA TYR A 336 -11.34 -2.42 -1.16
C TYR A 336 -9.83 -2.22 -1.33
N ARG A 337 -9.37 -1.90 -2.55
CA ARG A 337 -7.93 -1.83 -2.93
C ARG A 337 -7.11 -1.05 -1.91
N TYR A 338 -7.58 0.13 -1.50
CA TYR A 338 -6.85 0.99 -0.58
C TYR A 338 -6.52 0.33 0.77
N ALA A 339 -7.30 -0.68 1.20
CA ALA A 339 -7.02 -1.41 2.43
C ALA A 339 -5.73 -2.25 2.36
N MET A 340 -5.04 -2.34 1.21
CA MET A 340 -3.71 -2.95 1.14
C MET A 340 -2.75 -2.32 2.16
N ILE A 341 -2.91 -1.04 2.49
CA ILE A 341 -2.07 -0.37 3.49
C ILE A 341 -2.30 -0.89 4.91
N LEU A 342 -3.42 -1.57 5.19
CA LEU A 342 -3.73 -2.16 6.50
C LEU A 342 -3.03 -3.51 6.71
N ILE A 343 -2.68 -4.21 5.62
CA ILE A 343 -2.16 -5.58 5.64
C ILE A 343 -0.91 -5.74 6.52
N PRO A 344 0.09 -4.82 6.53
CA PRO A 344 1.25 -4.96 7.41
C PRO A 344 0.90 -4.98 8.89
N TRP A 345 -0.09 -4.19 9.31
CA TRP A 345 -0.55 -4.12 10.69
C TRP A 345 -1.44 -5.31 11.06
N MET A 346 -2.33 -5.71 10.13
CA MET A 346 -3.10 -6.96 10.24
C MET A 346 -2.17 -8.17 10.37
N PHE A 347 -1.07 -8.19 9.62
CA PHE A 347 -0.08 -9.25 9.68
C PHE A 347 0.59 -9.34 11.06
N LEU A 348 0.93 -8.22 11.70
CA LEU A 348 1.49 -8.24 13.06
C LEU A 348 0.52 -8.87 14.08
N LEU A 349 -0.80 -8.66 13.91
CA LEU A 349 -1.80 -9.36 14.71
C LEU A 349 -1.73 -10.87 14.42
N LEU A 350 -1.89 -11.28 13.16
CA LEU A 350 -1.91 -12.69 12.73
C LEU A 350 -0.66 -13.46 13.13
N ALA A 351 0.51 -12.83 13.04
CA ALA A 351 1.77 -13.43 13.45
C ALA A 351 1.80 -13.71 14.97
N GLY A 352 1.31 -12.77 15.78
CA GLY A 352 1.33 -12.84 17.24
C GLY A 352 0.12 -13.48 17.92
N ASN A 353 -0.99 -13.68 17.22
CA ASN A 353 -2.23 -14.24 17.78
C ASN A 353 -2.56 -15.63 17.20
N GLY A 354 -1.73 -16.63 17.47
CA GLY A 354 -2.01 -17.98 17.01
C GLY A 354 -1.16 -19.07 17.64
N PRO A 355 -1.51 -20.34 17.35
CA PRO A 355 -0.74 -21.49 17.82
C PRO A 355 0.67 -21.51 17.22
N ALA A 356 1.62 -22.16 17.91
CA ALA A 356 2.98 -22.33 17.42
C ALA A 356 3.06 -23.20 16.14
N LYS A 357 2.13 -24.13 15.97
CA LYS A 357 1.99 -24.99 14.79
C LYS A 357 0.76 -24.57 14.01
N ILE A 358 0.81 -24.77 12.69
CA ILE A 358 -0.35 -24.55 11.83
C ILE A 358 -1.56 -25.38 12.29
N SER A 359 -2.70 -24.73 12.41
CA SER A 359 -3.98 -25.37 12.76
C SER A 359 -4.84 -25.61 11.53
N VAL A 360 -5.74 -26.60 11.60
CA VAL A 360 -6.70 -26.87 10.52
C VAL A 360 -7.54 -25.63 10.16
N PRO A 361 -8.08 -24.84 11.12
CA PRO A 361 -8.81 -23.62 10.78
C PRO A 361 -7.96 -22.58 10.05
N GLU A 362 -6.67 -22.42 10.41
CA GLU A 362 -5.77 -21.51 9.68
C GLU A 362 -5.56 -21.98 8.24
N LEU A 363 -5.28 -23.28 8.05
CA LEU A 363 -5.05 -23.84 6.73
C LEU A 363 -6.30 -23.72 5.85
N SER A 364 -7.49 -24.06 6.39
CA SER A 364 -8.75 -23.99 5.67
C SER A 364 -9.10 -22.56 5.27
N LEU A 365 -9.03 -21.60 6.20
CA LEU A 365 -9.34 -20.20 5.90
C LEU A 365 -8.33 -19.60 4.91
N PHE A 366 -7.05 -19.98 5.01
CA PHE A 366 -6.02 -19.57 4.06
C PHE A 366 -6.33 -20.12 2.67
N ALA A 367 -6.63 -21.42 2.55
CA ALA A 367 -6.95 -22.06 1.28
C ALA A 367 -8.18 -21.42 0.61
N VAL A 368 -9.25 -21.14 1.38
CA VAL A 368 -10.44 -20.44 0.87
C VAL A 368 -10.08 -19.03 0.41
N SER A 369 -9.29 -18.28 1.20
CA SER A 369 -8.86 -16.94 0.81
C SER A 369 -8.06 -16.97 -0.50
N VAL A 370 -7.11 -17.90 -0.64
CA VAL A 370 -6.31 -18.07 -1.87
C VAL A 370 -7.21 -18.43 -3.05
N ALA A 371 -8.20 -19.32 -2.87
CA ALA A 371 -9.13 -19.70 -3.94
C ALA A 371 -9.96 -18.51 -4.44
N ILE A 372 -10.53 -17.72 -3.54
CA ILE A 372 -11.32 -16.52 -3.88
C ILE A 372 -10.45 -15.51 -4.65
N ASN A 373 -9.23 -15.25 -4.15
CA ASN A 373 -8.31 -14.32 -4.80
C ASN A 373 -7.79 -14.83 -6.14
N ALA A 374 -7.58 -16.13 -6.30
CA ALA A 374 -7.21 -16.75 -7.57
C ALA A 374 -8.35 -16.64 -8.60
N ILE A 375 -9.60 -16.88 -8.18
CA ILE A 375 -10.79 -16.70 -9.02
C ILE A 375 -10.88 -15.26 -9.50
N ALA A 376 -10.80 -14.29 -8.59
CA ALA A 376 -10.83 -12.87 -8.94
C ALA A 376 -9.69 -12.50 -9.89
N THR A 377 -8.45 -12.90 -9.58
CA THR A 377 -7.27 -12.65 -10.42
C THR A 377 -7.47 -13.20 -11.83
N ARG A 378 -8.05 -14.40 -11.97
CA ARG A 378 -8.38 -14.97 -13.28
C ARG A 378 -9.46 -14.16 -13.99
N GLN A 379 -10.55 -13.81 -13.30
CA GLN A 379 -11.68 -13.09 -13.89
C GLN A 379 -11.29 -11.70 -14.38
N PHE A 380 -10.51 -10.96 -13.62
CA PHE A 380 -10.05 -9.60 -13.97
C PHE A 380 -8.91 -9.56 -15.00
N LEU A 381 -7.95 -10.50 -14.94
CA LEU A 381 -6.69 -10.36 -15.69
C LEU A 381 -6.60 -11.27 -16.92
N TRP A 382 -7.43 -12.32 -17.00
CA TRP A 382 -7.30 -13.37 -18.00
C TRP A 382 -8.60 -13.68 -18.75
N THR A 383 -9.71 -13.02 -18.41
CA THR A 383 -11.02 -13.24 -19.06
C THR A 383 -11.74 -11.93 -19.30
N ASP A 384 -12.72 -11.96 -20.20
CA ASP A 384 -13.59 -10.81 -20.49
C ASP A 384 -14.83 -10.76 -19.59
N GLN A 385 -14.83 -11.47 -18.46
CA GLN A 385 -16.00 -11.54 -17.56
C GLN A 385 -16.24 -10.24 -16.78
N ILE A 386 -15.19 -9.45 -16.59
CA ILE A 386 -15.23 -8.15 -15.94
C ILE A 386 -14.39 -7.24 -16.83
N GLN A 387 -15.03 -6.29 -17.50
CA GLN A 387 -14.36 -5.30 -18.35
C GLN A 387 -14.56 -3.87 -17.82
N PRO A 388 -13.55 -2.99 -17.99
CA PRO A 388 -13.59 -1.60 -17.54
C PRO A 388 -14.62 -0.73 -18.26
#